data_AF-A0A2G9TCU8-F1
#
_entry.id   AF-A0A2G9TCU8-F1
#
_cell.length_a   1.000
_cell.length_b   1.000
_cell.length_c   1.000
_cell.angle_alpha   90.00
_cell.angle_beta   90.00
_cell.angle_gamma   90.00
#
_symmetry.space_group_name_H-M   'P 1'
#
loop_
_entity.id
_entity.type
_entity.pdbx_description
1 polymer ?
#
loop_
_entity_poly.entity_id
_entity_poly.type
_entity_poly.pdbx_seq_one_letter_code
_entity_poly.pdbx_strand_id
1 'polypeptide(L)'
;MCAGDSEEAMRIASEDGMTMLSSMISEALSAEEKGRGDCADMLESWEKIGDIGTMEEDLLKIYLVLAGKTHLEFQHRGKTIKLNCLEGLDWRQAFGIHLWWVNCGGFLEDAVDSFSEDVAAGRAASPDLHVFEQAQGNYELACSYALTAGDYAAALRLFAEEVAPNAIAMGDLQNLRPLAERMEKAADKITVHFKSGIRAV
;
A
#
# COMPACT_ATOMS: atom_id res chain seq x y z
N MET A 1 6.77 -7.92 -11.83
CA MET A 1 6.58 -6.64 -11.09
C MET A 1 5.68 -6.81 -9.86
N CYS A 2 4.36 -7.01 -10.01
CA CYS A 2 3.39 -7.02 -8.88
C CYS A 2 3.52 -8.17 -7.87
N ALA A 3 4.44 -9.11 -8.09
CA ALA A 3 4.78 -10.19 -7.16
C ALA A 3 6.13 -9.96 -6.44
N GLY A 4 6.82 -8.87 -6.73
CA GLY A 4 8.16 -8.57 -6.18
C GLY A 4 9.29 -9.38 -6.82
N ASP A 5 8.98 -10.27 -7.76
CA ASP A 5 9.99 -11.08 -8.45
C ASP A 5 10.68 -10.27 -9.57
N SER A 6 11.86 -9.76 -9.25
CA SER A 6 12.68 -8.95 -10.15
C SER A 6 13.47 -9.79 -11.14
N GLU A 7 13.95 -10.97 -10.73
CA GLU A 7 14.66 -11.90 -11.60
C GLU A 7 13.76 -12.37 -12.73
N GLU A 8 12.50 -12.72 -12.42
CA GLU A 8 11.53 -13.12 -13.42
C GLU A 8 11.15 -11.95 -14.34
N ALA A 9 11.03 -10.73 -13.81
CA ALA A 9 10.76 -9.55 -14.62
C ALA A 9 11.89 -9.26 -15.63
N MET A 10 13.16 -9.38 -15.19
CA MET A 10 14.32 -9.24 -16.07
C MET A 10 14.39 -10.35 -17.12
N ARG A 11 14.11 -11.60 -16.71
CA ARG A 11 14.10 -12.76 -17.61
C ARG A 11 13.08 -12.58 -18.73
N ILE A 12 11.83 -12.23 -18.39
CA ILE A 12 10.76 -11.99 -19.38
C ILE A 12 11.14 -10.84 -20.31
N ALA A 13 11.63 -9.71 -19.78
CA ALA A 13 12.05 -8.58 -20.61
C ALA A 13 13.18 -8.95 -21.58
N SER A 14 14.15 -9.76 -21.13
CA SER A 14 15.24 -10.24 -21.99
C SER A 14 14.75 -11.20 -23.08
N GLU A 15 13.84 -12.12 -22.75
CA GLU A 15 13.27 -13.10 -23.69
C GLU A 15 12.40 -12.43 -24.77
N ASP A 16 11.69 -11.35 -24.42
CA ASP A 16 10.92 -10.54 -25.37
C ASP A 16 11.78 -9.54 -26.16
N GLY A 17 13.11 -9.57 -25.98
CA GLY A 17 14.06 -8.69 -26.69
C GLY A 17 14.11 -7.25 -26.16
N MET A 18 13.44 -6.95 -25.05
CA MET A 18 13.49 -5.65 -24.36
C MET A 18 14.72 -5.55 -23.46
N THR A 19 15.91 -5.68 -24.04
CA THR A 19 17.19 -5.73 -23.32
C THR A 19 17.44 -4.48 -22.48
N MET A 20 17.10 -3.31 -23.01
CA MET A 20 17.21 -2.04 -22.29
C MET A 20 16.31 -2.04 -21.04
N LEU A 21 15.07 -2.51 -21.16
CA LEU A 21 14.16 -2.62 -20.01
C LEU A 21 14.71 -3.56 -18.95
N SER A 22 15.26 -4.72 -19.35
CA SER A 22 15.90 -5.66 -18.43
C SER A 22 17.06 -5.01 -17.67
N SER A 23 17.92 -4.24 -18.34
CA SER A 23 19.01 -3.50 -17.69
C SER A 23 18.48 -2.46 -16.71
N MET A 24 17.44 -1.71 -17.09
CA MET A 24 16.84 -0.69 -16.21
C MET A 24 16.20 -1.30 -14.96
N ILE A 25 15.55 -2.45 -15.06
CA ILE A 25 15.02 -3.18 -13.91
C ILE A 25 16.16 -3.55 -12.95
N SER A 26 17.28 -4.04 -13.48
CA SER A 26 18.47 -4.38 -12.67
C SER A 26 19.06 -3.15 -11.97
N GLU A 27 19.17 -2.04 -12.68
CA GLU A 27 19.80 -0.82 -12.18
C GLU A 27 18.92 -0.10 -11.13
N ALA A 28 17.61 -0.06 -11.34
CA ALA A 28 16.66 0.55 -10.41
C ALA A 28 16.62 -0.13 -9.04
N LEU A 29 16.99 -1.42 -8.97
CA LEU A 29 17.08 -2.20 -7.74
C LEU A 29 18.48 -2.20 -7.11
N SER A 30 19.46 -1.59 -7.76
CA SER A 30 20.81 -1.50 -7.22
C SER A 30 20.87 -0.53 -6.04
N ALA A 31 21.79 -0.77 -5.10
CA ALA A 31 21.96 0.03 -3.89
C ALA A 31 22.43 1.48 -4.15
N GLU A 32 22.72 1.85 -5.40
CA GLU A 32 23.34 3.12 -5.76
C GLU A 32 22.30 4.25 -6.01
N GLU A 33 20.99 3.97 -5.91
CA GLU A 33 19.83 4.85 -6.23
C GLU A 33 19.81 5.45 -7.65
N LYS A 34 20.92 5.38 -8.38
CA LYS A 34 21.15 6.02 -9.68
C LYS A 34 20.18 5.53 -10.76
N GLY A 35 19.86 4.23 -10.79
CA GLY A 35 18.97 3.65 -11.81
C GLY A 35 17.53 4.18 -11.75
N ARG A 36 17.05 4.58 -10.57
CA ARG A 36 15.74 5.24 -10.42
C ARG A 36 15.74 6.63 -11.03
N GLY A 37 16.82 7.39 -10.81
CA GLY A 37 17.05 8.69 -11.44
C GLY A 37 17.10 8.59 -12.96
N ASP A 38 17.83 7.60 -13.49
CA ASP A 38 17.94 7.37 -14.94
C ASP A 38 16.56 7.05 -15.57
N CYS A 39 15.69 6.30 -14.88
CA CYS A 39 14.30 6.09 -15.31
C CYS A 39 13.48 7.38 -15.33
N ALA A 40 13.63 8.22 -14.31
CA ALA A 40 12.92 9.50 -14.22
C ALA A 40 13.35 10.47 -15.33
N ASP A 41 14.65 10.53 -15.64
CA ASP A 41 15.21 11.36 -16.71
C ASP A 41 14.70 10.92 -18.09
N MET A 42 14.57 9.61 -18.32
CA MET A 42 13.97 9.10 -19.56
C MET A 42 12.51 9.50 -19.74
N LEU A 43 11.69 9.38 -18.68
CA LEU A 43 10.29 9.79 -18.72
C LEU A 43 10.16 11.29 -19.03
N GLU A 44 10.99 12.12 -18.39
CA GLU A 44 11.00 13.56 -18.62
C GLU A 44 11.42 13.90 -20.06
N SER A 45 12.42 13.18 -20.59
CA SER A 45 12.87 13.32 -21.98
C SER A 45 11.74 12.99 -22.96
N TRP A 46 11.06 11.86 -22.78
CA TRP A 46 9.93 11.45 -23.63
C TRP A 46 8.77 12.42 -23.57
N GLU A 47 8.49 13.01 -22.41
CA GLU A 47 7.47 14.06 -22.29
C GLU A 47 7.89 15.33 -23.06
N LYS A 48 9.13 15.78 -22.90
CA LYS A 48 9.67 16.99 -23.57
C LYS A 48 9.65 16.89 -25.09
N ILE A 49 9.99 15.73 -25.64
CA ILE A 49 9.99 15.50 -27.10
C ILE A 49 8.60 15.12 -27.65
N GLY A 50 7.63 14.85 -26.77
CA GLY A 50 6.24 14.53 -27.13
C GLY A 50 5.97 13.07 -27.46
N ASP A 51 6.97 12.21 -27.28
CA ASP A 51 6.90 10.77 -27.59
C ASP A 51 6.15 9.97 -26.51
N ILE A 52 6.00 10.52 -25.31
CA ILE A 52 5.40 9.81 -24.17
C ILE A 52 3.99 9.25 -24.45
N GLY A 53 3.17 9.97 -25.23
CA GLY A 53 1.83 9.50 -25.61
C GLY A 53 1.80 8.53 -26.80
N THR A 54 2.95 8.20 -27.38
CA THR A 54 3.08 7.18 -28.43
C THR A 54 3.58 5.84 -27.91
N MET A 55 4.08 5.82 -26.67
CA MET A 55 4.56 4.61 -26.03
C MET A 55 3.41 3.69 -25.63
N GLU A 56 3.70 2.39 -25.60
CA GLU A 56 2.79 1.41 -25.04
C GLU A 56 2.54 1.70 -23.56
N GLU A 57 1.28 1.64 -23.15
CA GLU A 57 0.85 2.02 -21.80
C GLU A 57 1.54 1.19 -20.72
N ASP A 58 1.63 -0.13 -20.93
CA ASP A 58 2.25 -1.04 -19.97
C ASP A 58 3.75 -0.81 -19.83
N LEU A 59 4.44 -0.52 -20.95
CA LEU A 59 5.84 -0.14 -20.91
C LEU A 59 6.05 1.16 -20.13
N LEU A 60 5.18 2.15 -20.36
CA LEU A 60 5.24 3.43 -19.65
C LEU A 60 4.98 3.25 -18.15
N LYS A 61 4.03 2.40 -17.76
CA LYS A 61 3.77 2.02 -16.36
C LYS A 61 5.00 1.38 -15.71
N ILE A 62 5.70 0.48 -16.41
CA ILE A 62 6.91 -0.16 -15.87
C ILE A 62 7.99 0.91 -15.61
N TYR A 63 8.26 1.79 -16.59
CA TYR A 63 9.23 2.87 -16.40
C TYR A 63 8.85 3.84 -15.27
N LEU A 64 7.56 4.12 -15.11
CA LEU A 64 7.05 4.91 -13.99
C LEU A 64 7.36 4.27 -12.65
N VAL A 65 7.04 2.99 -12.50
CA VAL A 65 7.28 2.23 -11.27
C VAL A 65 8.78 2.19 -10.95
N LEU A 66 9.63 1.96 -11.96
CA LEU A 66 11.09 1.98 -11.79
C LEU A 66 11.64 3.37 -11.46
N ALA A 67 10.94 4.44 -11.89
CA ALA A 67 11.26 5.83 -11.53
C ALA A 67 10.72 6.24 -10.15
N GLY A 68 10.11 5.33 -9.39
CA GLY A 68 9.55 5.63 -8.08
C GLY A 68 8.20 6.36 -8.13
N LYS A 69 7.41 6.17 -9.20
CA LYS A 69 6.10 6.80 -9.37
C LYS A 69 5.03 5.76 -9.66
N THR A 70 3.83 5.98 -9.15
CA THR A 70 2.67 5.11 -9.38
C THR A 70 1.66 5.69 -10.36
N HIS A 71 1.80 6.97 -10.70
CA HIS A 71 0.87 7.67 -11.57
C HIS A 71 1.55 8.82 -12.31
N LEU A 72 0.99 9.18 -13.47
CA LEU A 72 1.43 10.31 -14.29
C LEU A 72 0.23 11.01 -14.91
N GLU A 73 0.29 12.33 -15.00
CA GLU A 73 -0.64 13.14 -15.79
C GLU A 73 0.15 13.93 -16.82
N PHE A 74 -0.17 13.78 -18.10
CA PHE A 74 0.55 14.45 -19.19
C PHE A 74 -0.41 14.88 -20.31
N GLN A 75 0.04 15.81 -21.16
CA GLN A 75 -0.73 16.26 -22.32
C GLN A 75 -0.30 15.50 -23.58
N HIS A 76 -1.26 14.94 -24.32
CA HIS A 76 -1.01 14.36 -25.63
C HIS A 76 -2.12 14.73 -26.60
N ARG A 77 -1.76 15.30 -27.76
CA ARG A 77 -2.70 15.74 -28.81
C ARG A 77 -3.86 16.61 -28.27
N GLY A 78 -3.55 17.50 -27.33
CA GLY A 78 -4.53 18.40 -26.71
C GLY A 78 -5.49 17.74 -25.73
N LYS A 79 -5.23 16.49 -25.32
CA LYS A 79 -5.97 15.78 -24.28
C LYS A 79 -5.06 15.52 -23.09
N THR A 80 -5.62 15.66 -21.90
CA THR A 80 -4.99 15.24 -20.66
C THR A 80 -5.16 13.74 -20.50
N ILE A 81 -4.05 13.02 -20.39
CA ILE A 81 -4.01 11.58 -20.13
C ILE A 81 -3.58 11.38 -18.70
N LYS A 82 -4.32 10.56 -17.95
CA LYS A 82 -3.98 10.13 -16.59
C LYS A 82 -3.67 8.66 -16.62
N LEU A 83 -2.48 8.31 -16.15
CA LEU A 83 -2.00 6.95 -16.08
C LEU A 83 -1.92 6.53 -14.62
N ASN A 84 -2.52 5.38 -14.29
CA ASN A 84 -2.47 4.78 -12.98
C ASN A 84 -1.85 3.38 -13.07
N CYS A 85 -0.71 3.17 -12.41
CA CYS A 85 0.00 1.89 -12.41
C CYS A 85 -0.68 0.85 -11.49
N LEU A 86 -1.60 1.29 -10.63
CA LEU A 86 -2.27 0.47 -9.63
C LEU A 86 -3.68 0.04 -10.05
N GLU A 87 -4.15 0.51 -11.22
CA GLU A 87 -5.47 0.17 -11.73
C GLU A 87 -5.59 -1.34 -11.98
N GLY A 88 -6.68 -1.94 -11.49
CA GLY A 88 -6.96 -3.36 -11.65
C GLY A 88 -6.16 -4.28 -10.73
N LEU A 89 -5.22 -3.75 -9.93
CA LEU A 89 -4.49 -4.51 -8.92
C LEU A 89 -5.33 -4.66 -7.63
N ASP A 90 -5.20 -5.82 -6.98
CA ASP A 90 -5.67 -5.93 -5.60
C ASP A 90 -4.78 -5.13 -4.64
N TRP A 91 -5.26 -4.88 -3.43
CA TRP A 91 -4.55 -4.03 -2.47
C TRP A 91 -3.16 -4.57 -2.08
N ARG A 92 -2.95 -5.89 -2.10
CA ARG A 92 -1.66 -6.51 -1.76
C ARG A 92 -0.67 -6.32 -2.89
N GLN A 93 -1.13 -6.48 -4.12
CA GLN A 93 -0.35 -6.21 -5.32
C GLN A 93 0.02 -4.74 -5.39
N ALA A 94 -0.94 -3.84 -5.17
CA ALA A 94 -0.71 -2.40 -5.16
C ALA A 94 0.29 -2.00 -4.07
N PHE A 95 0.09 -2.44 -2.83
CA PHE A 95 1.05 -2.22 -1.74
C PHE A 95 2.44 -2.80 -2.07
N GLY A 96 2.49 -3.98 -2.70
CA GLY A 96 3.72 -4.59 -3.17
C GLY A 96 4.49 -3.71 -4.16
N ILE A 97 3.79 -2.99 -5.05
CA ILE A 97 4.43 -2.00 -5.94
C ILE A 97 5.13 -0.90 -5.13
N HIS A 98 4.47 -0.39 -4.09
CA HIS A 98 5.07 0.62 -3.21
C HIS A 98 6.30 0.09 -2.46
N LEU A 99 6.21 -1.13 -1.95
CA LEU A 99 7.23 -1.74 -1.11
C LEU A 99 8.47 -2.16 -1.90
N TRP A 100 8.29 -2.88 -3.00
CA TRP A 100 9.41 -3.52 -3.70
C TRP A 100 10.07 -2.66 -4.75
N TRP A 101 9.39 -1.62 -5.23
CA TRP A 101 9.85 -0.84 -6.39
C TRP A 101 9.93 0.64 -6.06
N VAL A 102 8.81 1.24 -5.69
CA VAL A 102 8.72 2.70 -5.50
C VAL A 102 9.63 3.15 -4.35
N ASN A 103 9.52 2.50 -3.20
CA ASN A 103 10.32 2.77 -2.01
C ASN A 103 11.38 1.69 -1.79
N CYS A 104 11.85 1.05 -2.87
CA CYS A 104 12.89 0.03 -2.78
C CYS A 104 14.14 0.59 -2.07
N GLY A 105 14.60 -0.10 -1.03
CA GLY A 105 15.73 0.31 -0.20
C GLY A 105 15.39 1.34 0.90
N GLY A 106 14.16 1.84 0.94
CA GLY A 106 13.65 2.75 1.98
C GLY A 106 13.09 2.01 3.21
N PHE A 107 12.46 2.78 4.10
CA PHE A 107 11.79 2.21 5.26
C PHE A 107 10.40 1.67 4.90
N LEU A 108 9.88 0.74 5.71
CA LEU A 108 8.54 0.19 5.50
C LEU A 108 7.47 1.28 5.62
N GLU A 109 7.69 2.23 6.52
CA GLU A 109 6.87 3.39 6.77
C GLU A 109 6.68 4.24 5.51
N ASP A 110 7.73 4.48 4.73
CA ASP A 110 7.66 5.23 3.46
C ASP A 110 6.76 4.51 2.43
N ALA A 111 6.83 3.17 2.39
CA ALA A 111 5.98 2.35 1.53
C ALA A 111 4.51 2.38 2.00
N VAL A 112 4.27 2.36 3.31
CA VAL A 112 2.93 2.48 3.88
C VAL A 112 2.35 3.86 3.58
N ASP A 113 3.09 4.94 3.84
CA ASP A 113 2.63 6.31 3.63
C ASP A 113 2.30 6.57 2.17
N SER A 114 3.21 6.22 1.25
CA SER A 114 2.97 6.41 -0.19
C SER A 114 1.80 5.57 -0.72
N PHE A 115 1.64 4.32 -0.27
CA PHE A 115 0.47 3.51 -0.61
C PHE A 115 -0.82 4.14 -0.06
N SER A 116 -0.74 4.72 1.12
CA SER A 116 -1.89 5.34 1.78
C SER A 116 -2.40 6.57 1.06
N GLU A 117 -1.49 7.38 0.52
CA GLU A 117 -1.85 8.50 -0.34
C GLU A 117 -2.57 8.05 -1.61
N ASP A 118 -2.13 6.95 -2.22
CA ASP A 118 -2.78 6.38 -3.42
C ASP A 118 -4.15 5.78 -3.11
N VAL A 119 -4.33 5.14 -1.95
CA VAL A 119 -5.64 4.68 -1.47
C VAL A 119 -6.56 5.89 -1.22
N ALA A 120 -6.10 6.91 -0.50
CA ALA A 120 -6.89 8.09 -0.18
C ALA A 120 -7.30 8.88 -1.43
N ALA A 121 -6.45 8.89 -2.45
CA ALA A 121 -6.73 9.51 -3.74
C ALA A 121 -7.61 8.65 -4.68
N GLY A 122 -8.00 7.44 -4.26
CA GLY A 122 -8.77 6.50 -5.06
C GLY A 122 -8.00 5.91 -6.25
N ARG A 123 -6.67 5.96 -6.22
CA ARG A 123 -5.79 5.36 -7.24
C ARG A 123 -5.47 3.90 -6.95
N ALA A 124 -5.46 3.49 -5.68
CA ALA A 124 -5.22 2.11 -5.28
C ALA A 124 -6.46 1.46 -4.66
N ALA A 125 -6.56 0.13 -4.80
CA ALA A 125 -7.53 -0.64 -4.03
C ALA A 125 -7.21 -0.54 -2.53
N SER A 126 -8.22 -0.18 -1.72
CA SER A 126 -8.08 -0.17 -0.28
C SER A 126 -8.04 -1.61 0.28
N PRO A 127 -7.19 -1.92 1.26
CA PRO A 127 -7.39 -3.11 2.08
C PRO A 127 -8.74 -3.00 2.82
N ASP A 128 -9.24 -4.11 3.37
CA ASP A 128 -10.33 -4.02 4.34
C ASP A 128 -9.94 -2.97 5.39
N LEU A 129 -10.75 -1.90 5.55
CA LEU A 129 -10.44 -0.67 6.30
C LEU A 129 -9.81 -0.92 7.68
N HIS A 130 -10.16 -2.03 8.31
CA HIS A 130 -9.61 -2.44 9.59
C HIS A 130 -8.11 -2.82 9.56
N VAL A 131 -7.65 -3.53 8.52
CA VAL A 131 -6.27 -4.02 8.39
C VAL A 131 -5.30 -2.89 8.04
N PHE A 132 -5.77 -1.93 7.24
CA PHE A 132 -4.98 -0.79 6.80
C PHE A 132 -4.67 0.18 7.96
N GLU A 133 -5.68 0.52 8.77
CA GLU A 133 -5.50 1.39 9.93
C GLU A 133 -4.63 0.75 11.03
N GLN A 134 -4.62 -0.60 11.14
CA GLN A 134 -3.66 -1.31 12.00
C GLN A 134 -2.22 -1.11 11.53
N ALA A 135 -1.98 -1.15 10.22
CA ALA A 135 -0.64 -0.96 9.65
C ALA A 135 -0.13 0.48 9.85
N GLN A 136 -1.04 1.46 9.90
CA GLN A 136 -0.71 2.86 10.22
C GLN A 136 -0.59 3.14 11.73
N GLY A 137 -0.71 2.12 12.59
CA GLY A 137 -0.66 2.30 14.04
C GLY A 137 -1.87 3.02 14.64
N ASN A 138 -2.94 3.24 13.86
CA ASN A 138 -4.16 3.90 14.30
C ASN A 138 -5.17 2.88 14.84
N TYR A 139 -4.81 2.25 15.96
CA TYR A 139 -5.55 1.14 16.55
C TYR A 139 -6.98 1.51 16.96
N GLU A 140 -7.22 2.77 17.35
CA GLU A 140 -8.54 3.28 17.72
C GLU A 140 -9.51 3.27 16.53
N LEU A 141 -9.05 3.78 15.39
CA LEU A 141 -9.83 3.84 14.17
C LEU A 141 -10.04 2.43 13.58
N ALA A 142 -9.00 1.61 13.61
CA ALA A 142 -9.07 0.20 13.22
C ALA A 142 -10.13 -0.57 14.04
N CYS A 143 -10.16 -0.37 15.36
CA CYS A 143 -11.16 -0.99 16.23
C CYS A 143 -12.59 -0.49 15.93
N SER A 144 -12.76 0.80 15.67
CA SER A 144 -14.05 1.40 15.28
C SER A 144 -14.59 0.84 13.97
N TYR A 145 -13.72 0.58 12.99
CA TYR A 145 -14.11 -0.02 11.72
C TYR A 145 -14.42 -1.50 11.83
N ALA A 146 -13.62 -2.28 12.58
CA ALA A 146 -13.91 -3.68 12.87
C ALA A 146 -15.32 -3.86 13.48
N LEU A 147 -15.68 -2.98 14.43
CA LEU A 147 -17.03 -2.91 15.00
C LEU A 147 -18.12 -2.64 13.97
N THR A 148 -17.85 -1.72 13.04
CA THR A 148 -18.81 -1.32 12.00
C THR A 148 -18.99 -2.40 10.94
N ALA A 149 -17.90 -3.11 10.60
CA ALA A 149 -17.89 -4.25 9.69
C ALA A 149 -18.51 -5.52 10.29
N GLY A 150 -18.79 -5.53 11.60
CA GLY A 150 -19.32 -6.69 12.31
C GLY A 150 -18.28 -7.76 12.64
N ASP A 151 -16.99 -7.46 12.44
CA ASP A 151 -15.88 -8.32 12.88
C ASP A 151 -15.59 -8.06 14.36
N TYR A 152 -16.47 -8.60 15.21
CA TYR A 152 -16.43 -8.38 16.65
C TYR A 152 -15.23 -9.04 17.33
N ALA A 153 -14.69 -10.12 16.75
CA ALA A 153 -13.53 -10.81 17.31
C ALA A 153 -12.26 -9.99 17.13
N ALA A 154 -12.05 -9.41 15.93
CA ALA A 154 -10.91 -8.56 15.68
C ALA A 154 -11.03 -7.21 16.42
N ALA A 155 -12.23 -6.65 16.51
CA ALA A 155 -12.52 -5.46 17.32
C ALA A 155 -12.16 -5.67 18.81
N LEU A 156 -12.58 -6.77 19.42
CA LEU A 156 -12.27 -7.06 20.82
C LEU A 156 -10.77 -7.20 21.07
N ARG A 157 -10.09 -7.94 20.19
CA ARG A 157 -8.64 -8.15 20.30
C ARG A 157 -7.91 -6.80 20.26
N LEU A 158 -8.20 -5.98 19.26
CA LEU A 158 -7.62 -4.64 19.15
C LEU A 158 -7.90 -3.76 20.36
N PHE A 159 -9.16 -3.76 20.82
CA PHE A 159 -9.56 -2.93 21.94
C PHE A 159 -8.78 -3.29 23.20
N ALA A 160 -8.64 -4.58 23.48
CA ALA A 160 -8.01 -5.09 24.70
C ALA A 160 -6.47 -5.04 24.66
N GLU A 161 -5.87 -5.31 23.50
CA GLU A 161 -4.40 -5.43 23.36
C GLU A 161 -3.73 -4.07 23.10
N GLU A 162 -4.35 -3.18 22.33
CA GLU A 162 -3.71 -1.95 21.86
C GLU A 162 -4.43 -0.69 22.35
N VAL A 163 -5.73 -0.57 22.10
CA VAL A 163 -6.46 0.70 22.30
C VAL A 163 -6.62 1.07 23.78
N ALA A 164 -7.12 0.15 24.61
CA ALA A 164 -7.34 0.45 26.02
C ALA A 164 -6.02 0.66 26.79
N PRO A 165 -4.97 -0.16 26.61
CA PRO A 165 -3.67 0.09 27.23
C PRO A 165 -3.05 1.44 26.83
N ASN A 166 -3.06 1.79 25.53
CA ASN A 166 -2.50 3.05 25.05
C ASN A 166 -3.27 4.26 25.59
N ALA A 167 -4.60 4.22 25.54
CA ALA A 167 -5.43 5.32 26.07
C ALA A 167 -5.26 5.51 27.59
N ILE A 168 -5.10 4.41 28.36
CA ILE A 168 -4.80 4.49 29.80
C ILE A 168 -3.41 5.08 30.03
N ALA A 169 -2.40 4.64 29.28
CA ALA A 169 -1.04 5.13 29.40
C ALA A 169 -0.92 6.64 29.05
N MET A 170 -1.68 7.09 28.05
CA MET A 170 -1.72 8.48 27.59
C MET A 170 -2.70 9.36 28.39
N GLY A 171 -3.50 8.77 29.28
CA GLY A 171 -4.54 9.48 30.03
C GLY A 171 -5.73 9.96 29.19
N ASP A 172 -5.87 9.45 27.96
CA ASP A 172 -6.91 9.84 27.00
C ASP A 172 -8.19 9.02 27.18
N LEU A 173 -8.77 9.12 28.37
CA LEU A 173 -10.00 8.40 28.73
C LEU A 173 -11.24 8.98 28.04
N GLN A 174 -11.15 10.20 27.50
CA GLN A 174 -12.26 10.86 26.80
C GLN A 174 -12.50 10.23 25.42
N ASN A 175 -11.44 9.89 24.69
CA ASN A 175 -11.56 9.22 23.40
C ASN A 175 -11.83 7.72 23.53
N LEU A 176 -11.39 7.10 24.64
CA LEU A 176 -11.67 5.69 24.92
C LEU A 176 -13.16 5.42 25.19
N ARG A 177 -13.84 6.33 25.89
CA ARG A 177 -15.21 6.09 26.40
C ARG A 177 -16.25 5.84 25.31
N PRO A 178 -16.36 6.62 24.22
CA PRO A 178 -17.30 6.34 23.15
C PRO A 178 -17.07 4.98 22.48
N LEU A 179 -15.81 4.57 22.36
CA LEU A 179 -15.44 3.30 21.75
C LEU A 179 -15.78 2.12 22.69
N ALA A 180 -15.52 2.27 23.98
CA ALA A 180 -15.91 1.30 25.01
C ALA A 180 -17.43 1.09 25.06
N GLU A 181 -18.22 2.18 24.99
CA GLU A 181 -19.68 2.12 24.96
C GLU A 181 -20.21 1.41 23.69
N ARG A 182 -19.53 1.56 22.55
CA ARG A 182 -19.86 0.83 21.32
C ARG A 182 -19.50 -0.65 21.41
N MET A 183 -18.36 -0.98 22.01
CA MET A 183 -17.96 -2.37 22.30
C MET A 183 -18.95 -3.05 23.24
N GLU A 184 -19.39 -2.37 24.30
CA GLU A 184 -20.37 -2.88 25.27
C GLU A 184 -21.73 -3.16 24.61
N LYS A 185 -22.21 -2.26 23.74
CA LYS A 185 -23.44 -2.49 22.95
C LYS A 185 -23.33 -3.65 21.96
N ALA A 186 -22.11 -3.98 21.55
CA ALA A 186 -21.85 -5.11 20.67
C ALA A 186 -21.51 -6.41 21.43
N ALA A 187 -21.44 -6.37 22.76
CA ALA A 187 -20.98 -7.48 23.59
C ALA A 187 -21.80 -8.76 23.39
N ASP A 188 -23.12 -8.63 23.20
CA ASP A 188 -24.02 -9.77 22.95
C ASP A 188 -23.70 -10.52 21.64
N LYS A 189 -22.99 -9.89 20.72
CA LYS A 189 -22.57 -10.46 19.42
C LYS A 189 -21.15 -11.00 19.45
N ILE A 190 -20.38 -10.66 20.49
CA ILE A 190 -19.04 -11.20 20.71
C ILE A 190 -19.21 -12.62 21.26
N THR A 191 -19.11 -13.62 20.40
CA THR A 191 -19.11 -15.02 20.85
C THR A 191 -17.75 -15.34 21.44
N VAL A 192 -17.57 -15.12 22.75
CA VAL A 192 -16.32 -15.47 23.44
C VAL A 192 -16.29 -16.99 23.63
N HIS A 193 -15.57 -17.70 22.76
CA HIS A 193 -15.16 -19.07 23.07
C HIS A 193 -14.10 -19.02 24.18
N PHE A 194 -14.54 -18.96 25.43
CA PHE A 194 -13.67 -19.20 26.58
C PHE A 194 -13.15 -20.64 26.47
N LYS A 195 -11.87 -20.82 26.16
CA LYS A 195 -11.16 -22.07 26.46
C LYS A 195 -11.14 -22.20 27.98
N SER A 196 -12.07 -22.99 28.53
CA SER A 196 -12.09 -23.37 29.93
C SER A 196 -10.81 -24.13 30.27
N GLY A 197 -9.90 -23.45 30.96
CA GLY A 197 -8.58 -23.98 31.28
C GLY A 197 -8.08 -23.53 32.63
N ILE A 198 -8.90 -23.57 33.68
CA ILE A 198 -8.41 -23.54 35.06
C ILE A 198 -9.17 -24.60 35.87
N ARG A 199 -8.48 -25.72 36.13
CA ARG A 199 -8.84 -26.69 37.17
C ARG A 199 -8.62 -26.01 38.51
N ALA A 200 -9.66 -25.94 39.33
CA ALA A 200 -9.51 -25.71 40.76
C ALA A 200 -8.74 -26.90 41.39
N VAL A 201 -7.74 -26.59 42.19
CA VAL A 201 -7.23 -27.45 43.28
C VAL A 201 -7.66 -26.80 44.57
#